data_AF-J9GB55-F1
#
_entry.id   AF-J9GB55-F1
#
_cell.length_a   1.000
_cell.length_b   1.000
_cell.length_c   1.000
_cell.angle_alpha   90.00
_cell.angle_beta   90.00
_cell.angle_gamma   90.00
#
_symmetry.space_group_name_H-M   'P 1'
#
loop_
_entity.id
_entity.type
_entity.pdbx_description
1 polymer ?
#
loop_
_entity_poly.entity_id
_entity_poly.type
_entity_poly.pdbx_seq_one_letter_code
_entity_poly.pdbx_strand_id
1 'polypeptide(L)'
;MFTALSLLRRQTSRFAQSDGKAFWLCVLPLLALTGILLYTHTLWLQDGSYWCGQSTYGDLTMHLHLINSIPRQESFPPHYPLLAGQQVLGYPFLCETVSSIFVVLGAELKFACLLPQTLASFVLLGGGWLLAKELLGTNAKANLAYWLFFMGSGFGFVYFLGGDKKNFTRIFTSFYETPTNYVQENIRWVNPIVDMMVPQRATLFGWALLFSALTLLARFALKEETSLWKALFVVSIPMPLVHTHSALSLVMISAVLFLRAALTKKNLCALRPWFCWAICTGMVWLPQLFGVIFR
;
A
#
# COMPACT_ATOMS: atom_id res chain seq x y z
N MET A 1 -26.11 -4.50 -28.65
CA MET A 1 -24.71 -4.01 -28.66
C MET A 1 -24.61 -2.49 -28.42
N PHE A 2 -25.43 -1.66 -29.10
CA PHE A 2 -25.44 -0.19 -28.93
C PHE A 2 -25.75 0.31 -27.51
N THR A 3 -26.61 -0.39 -26.76
CA THR A 3 -27.04 0.01 -25.41
C THR A 3 -25.93 -0.15 -24.36
N ALA A 4 -25.17 -1.26 -24.40
CA ALA A 4 -24.05 -1.50 -23.48
C ALA A 4 -22.88 -0.53 -23.72
N LEU A 5 -22.56 -0.24 -24.98
CA LEU A 5 -21.57 0.78 -25.35
C LEU A 5 -22.00 2.19 -24.92
N SER A 6 -23.29 2.53 -25.05
CA SER A 6 -23.81 3.82 -24.58
C SER A 6 -23.78 3.96 -23.04
N LEU A 7 -23.99 2.87 -22.30
CA LEU A 7 -23.91 2.82 -20.83
C LEU A 7 -22.47 2.92 -20.33
N LEU A 8 -21.55 2.19 -20.96
CA LEU A 8 -20.11 2.30 -20.71
C LEU A 8 -19.60 3.72 -21.02
N ARG A 9 -20.04 4.32 -22.14
CA ARG A 9 -19.69 5.70 -22.51
C ARG A 9 -20.26 6.72 -21.53
N ARG A 10 -21.47 6.51 -20.99
CA ARG A 10 -22.05 7.36 -19.94
C ARG A 10 -21.33 7.21 -18.61
N GLN A 11 -21.02 5.99 -18.15
CA GLN A 11 -20.28 5.75 -16.90
C GLN A 11 -18.87 6.33 -16.95
N THR A 12 -18.15 6.13 -18.06
CA THR A 12 -16.82 6.71 -18.28
C THR A 12 -16.88 8.25 -18.33
N SER A 13 -17.89 8.84 -18.98
CA SER A 13 -18.07 10.30 -18.99
C SER A 13 -18.38 10.90 -17.61
N ARG A 14 -19.13 10.17 -16.77
CA ARG A 14 -19.48 10.61 -15.40
C ARG A 14 -18.27 10.58 -14.47
N PHE A 15 -17.44 9.53 -14.58
CA PHE A 15 -16.15 9.49 -13.90
C PHE A 15 -15.23 10.63 -14.39
N ALA A 16 -15.20 10.88 -15.70
CA ALA A 16 -14.28 11.82 -16.32
C ALA A 16 -14.48 13.30 -15.90
N GLN A 17 -15.68 13.75 -15.52
CA GLN A 17 -15.91 15.18 -15.27
C GLN A 17 -15.89 15.62 -13.80
N SER A 18 -16.67 15.01 -12.91
CA SER A 18 -16.72 15.42 -11.48
C SER A 18 -15.76 14.62 -10.60
N ASP A 19 -15.67 13.32 -10.85
CA ASP A 19 -14.93 12.39 -9.99
C ASP A 19 -13.44 12.45 -10.32
N GLY A 20 -13.08 12.57 -11.61
CA GLY A 20 -11.71 12.73 -12.05
C GLY A 20 -11.04 13.99 -11.47
N LYS A 21 -11.73 15.13 -11.47
CA LYS A 21 -11.20 16.37 -10.86
C LYS A 21 -10.95 16.20 -9.36
N ALA A 22 -11.90 15.64 -8.63
CA ALA A 22 -11.79 15.41 -7.19
C ALA A 22 -10.66 14.41 -6.85
N PHE A 23 -10.55 13.34 -7.64
CA PHE A 23 -9.47 12.36 -7.55
C PHE A 23 -8.10 13.02 -7.72
N TRP A 24 -7.90 13.77 -8.81
CA TRP A 24 -6.60 14.37 -9.10
C TRP A 24 -6.21 15.49 -8.14
N LEU A 25 -7.18 16.22 -7.58
CA LEU A 25 -6.94 17.21 -6.53
C LEU A 25 -6.31 16.59 -5.27
N CYS A 26 -6.63 15.33 -4.97
CA CYS A 26 -6.08 14.60 -3.84
C CYS A 26 -4.80 13.84 -4.19
N VAL A 27 -4.82 13.09 -5.31
CA VAL A 27 -3.75 12.16 -5.65
C VAL A 27 -2.50 12.86 -6.17
N LEU A 28 -2.63 13.91 -7.00
CA LEU A 28 -1.44 14.57 -7.58
C LEU A 28 -0.55 15.22 -6.52
N PRO A 29 -1.07 16.01 -5.55
CA PRO A 29 -0.20 16.64 -4.56
C PRO A 29 0.53 15.63 -3.68
N LEU A 30 -0.15 14.58 -3.22
CA LEU A 30 0.47 13.54 -2.39
C LEU A 30 1.41 12.64 -3.19
N LEU A 31 1.14 12.40 -4.48
CA LEU A 31 2.06 11.67 -5.34
C LEU A 31 3.33 12.48 -5.59
N ALA A 32 3.20 13.78 -5.87
CA ALA A 32 4.34 14.68 -6.04
C ALA A 32 5.17 14.75 -4.75
N LEU A 33 4.52 14.94 -3.59
CA LEU A 33 5.19 14.93 -2.29
C LEU A 33 5.91 13.61 -2.03
N THR A 34 5.22 12.47 -2.18
CA THR A 34 5.80 11.13 -1.99
C THR A 34 6.97 10.91 -2.94
N GLY A 35 6.87 11.32 -4.20
CA GLY A 35 7.95 11.22 -5.18
C GLY A 35 9.19 12.04 -4.81
N ILE A 36 8.99 13.29 -4.35
CA ILE A 36 10.08 14.14 -3.84
C ILE A 36 10.74 13.50 -2.62
N LEU A 37 9.94 13.01 -1.67
CA LEU A 37 10.44 12.35 -0.47
C LEU A 37 11.23 11.09 -0.82
N LEU A 38 10.68 10.21 -1.65
CA LEU A 38 11.38 9.01 -2.13
C LEU A 38 12.72 9.37 -2.78
N TYR A 39 12.75 10.38 -3.66
CA TYR A 39 13.96 10.80 -4.35
C TYR A 39 15.05 11.38 -3.42
N THR A 40 14.64 12.20 -2.45
CA THR A 40 15.53 12.90 -1.52
C THR A 40 15.95 12.03 -0.34
N HIS A 41 15.12 11.07 0.08
CA HIS A 41 15.34 10.26 1.29
C HIS A 41 15.84 8.85 0.97
N THR A 42 15.91 8.43 -0.30
CA THR A 42 16.46 7.12 -0.68
C THR A 42 17.69 7.28 -1.56
N LEU A 43 18.84 6.78 -1.10
CA LEU A 43 20.11 6.80 -1.85
C LEU A 43 20.45 8.19 -2.40
N TRP A 44 20.48 9.21 -1.55
CA TRP A 44 20.89 10.56 -1.92
C TRP A 44 22.41 10.65 -2.02
N LEU A 45 22.96 10.88 -3.21
CA LEU A 45 24.41 11.00 -3.38
C LEU A 45 24.85 12.42 -3.00
N GLN A 46 25.67 12.54 -1.97
CA GLN A 46 26.23 13.81 -1.51
C GLN A 46 27.69 13.61 -1.09
N ASP A 47 28.57 14.46 -1.62
CA ASP A 47 30.00 14.49 -1.29
C ASP A 47 30.70 13.11 -1.42
N GLY A 48 30.34 12.35 -2.47
CA GLY A 48 30.89 11.01 -2.74
C GLY A 48 30.34 9.89 -1.85
N SER A 49 29.33 10.18 -1.01
CA SER A 49 28.72 9.21 -0.09
C SER A 49 27.20 9.15 -0.29
N TYR A 50 26.59 7.99 0.00
CA TYR A 50 25.13 7.84 -0.03
C TYR A 50 24.52 8.16 1.32
N TRP A 51 23.65 9.16 1.32
CA TRP A 51 22.82 9.60 2.42
C TRP A 51 21.42 9.02 2.25
N CYS A 52 20.70 8.88 3.35
CA CYS A 52 19.29 8.52 3.32
C CYS A 52 18.54 9.35 4.35
N GLY A 53 17.22 9.42 4.17
CA GLY A 53 16.35 10.01 5.16
C GLY A 53 16.39 9.21 6.44
N GLN A 54 16.27 9.89 7.58
CA GLN A 54 16.25 9.25 8.88
C GLN A 54 15.20 8.12 8.94
N SER A 55 13.99 8.33 8.41
CA SER A 55 12.92 7.33 8.41
C SER A 55 13.29 6.06 7.64
N THR A 56 14.06 6.19 6.56
CA THR A 56 14.44 5.06 5.69
C THR A 56 15.65 4.26 6.20
N TYR A 57 16.40 4.79 7.17
CA TYR A 57 17.69 4.23 7.58
C TYR A 57 17.62 2.77 8.05
N GLY A 58 16.57 2.41 8.79
CA GLY A 58 16.44 1.09 9.42
C GLY A 58 16.35 -0.07 8.42
N ASP A 59 15.43 0.01 7.46
CA ASP A 59 15.12 -1.11 6.56
C ASP A 59 15.86 -1.03 5.22
N LEU A 60 16.33 0.17 4.82
CA LEU A 60 16.88 0.39 3.48
C LEU A 60 18.07 -0.52 3.18
N THR A 61 19.00 -0.69 4.12
CA THR A 61 20.21 -1.52 3.92
C THR A 61 19.85 -2.99 3.65
N MET A 62 18.89 -3.53 4.41
CA MET A 62 18.36 -4.88 4.18
C MET A 62 17.75 -5.00 2.78
N HIS A 63 16.86 -4.08 2.39
CA HIS A 63 16.22 -4.12 1.07
C HIS A 63 17.23 -4.03 -0.08
N LEU A 64 18.24 -3.16 0.02
CA LEU A 64 19.28 -3.03 -1.00
C LEU A 64 20.11 -4.31 -1.14
N HIS A 65 20.38 -4.99 -0.04
CA HIS A 65 21.09 -6.26 -0.04
C HIS A 65 20.23 -7.38 -0.67
N LEU A 66 18.93 -7.42 -0.40
CA LEU A 66 18.00 -8.36 -1.06
C LEU A 66 17.90 -8.09 -2.57
N ILE A 67 17.69 -6.84 -2.98
CA ILE A 67 17.58 -6.45 -4.40
C ILE A 67 18.85 -6.82 -5.19
N ASN A 68 20.03 -6.71 -4.57
CA ASN A 68 21.27 -7.10 -5.20
C ASN A 68 21.50 -8.62 -5.16
N SER A 69 21.15 -9.30 -4.07
CA SER A 69 21.43 -10.73 -3.95
C SER A 69 20.54 -11.58 -4.85
N ILE A 70 19.24 -11.29 -4.96
CA ILE A 70 18.27 -12.11 -5.70
C ILE A 70 18.73 -12.41 -7.15
N PRO A 71 19.16 -11.43 -7.98
CA PRO A 71 19.67 -11.69 -9.33
C PRO A 71 20.84 -12.66 -9.44
N ARG A 72 21.63 -12.79 -8.36
CA ARG A 72 22.86 -13.59 -8.32
C ARG A 72 22.61 -14.97 -7.73
N GLN A 73 21.40 -15.21 -7.21
CA GLN A 73 20.99 -16.52 -6.73
C GLN A 73 20.38 -17.31 -7.89
N GLU A 74 20.80 -18.55 -8.03
CA GLU A 74 20.26 -19.49 -9.03
C GLU A 74 19.03 -20.27 -8.50
N SER A 75 18.42 -19.79 -7.40
CA SER A 75 17.28 -20.43 -6.75
C SER A 75 16.11 -19.47 -6.53
N PHE A 76 14.89 -20.02 -6.63
CA PHE A 76 13.65 -19.30 -6.34
C PHE A 76 12.69 -20.25 -5.61
N PRO A 77 12.26 -19.96 -4.36
CA PRO A 77 12.50 -18.75 -3.58
C PRO A 77 13.98 -18.47 -3.23
N PRO A 78 14.38 -17.21 -3.05
CA PRO A 78 15.74 -16.86 -2.67
C PRO A 78 16.05 -17.34 -1.24
N HIS A 79 17.33 -17.62 -0.99
CA HIS A 79 17.88 -17.85 0.34
C HIS A 79 18.22 -16.55 1.05
N TYR A 80 18.24 -16.58 2.38
CA TYR A 80 18.55 -15.43 3.21
C TYR A 80 20.05 -15.10 3.15
N PRO A 81 20.44 -14.00 2.47
CA PRO A 81 21.85 -13.74 2.20
C PRO A 81 22.59 -13.29 3.47
N LEU A 82 21.89 -12.69 4.44
CA LEU A 82 22.44 -12.30 5.75
C LEU A 82 22.78 -13.50 6.66
N LEU A 83 22.26 -14.70 6.34
CA LEU A 83 22.61 -15.95 7.04
C LEU A 83 23.40 -16.89 6.13
N ALA A 84 24.24 -16.33 5.26
CA ALA A 84 25.10 -17.08 4.34
C ALA A 84 24.33 -18.13 3.49
N GLY A 85 23.05 -17.88 3.21
CA GLY A 85 22.21 -18.78 2.42
C GLY A 85 21.73 -20.05 3.15
N GLN A 86 21.94 -20.16 4.47
CA GLN A 86 21.60 -21.38 5.24
C GLN A 86 20.10 -21.69 5.30
N GLN A 87 19.25 -20.70 5.07
CA GLN A 87 17.79 -20.84 5.09
C GLN A 87 17.15 -20.16 3.89
N VAL A 88 15.91 -20.57 3.58
CA VAL A 88 15.03 -19.81 2.69
C VAL A 88 14.79 -18.42 3.30
N LEU A 89 14.51 -17.41 2.48
CA LEU A 89 14.45 -16.02 2.95
C LEU A 89 13.57 -15.78 4.20
N GLY A 90 12.47 -16.50 4.33
CA GLY A 90 11.52 -16.31 5.45
C GLY A 90 10.88 -14.92 5.48
N TYR A 91 10.91 -14.19 4.37
CA TYR A 91 10.48 -12.78 4.26
C TYR A 91 9.74 -12.52 2.92
N PRO A 92 8.72 -11.65 2.88
CA PRO A 92 8.04 -11.27 1.63
C PRO A 92 8.98 -10.52 0.67
N PHE A 93 9.50 -11.20 -0.36
CA PHE A 93 10.54 -10.65 -1.27
C PHE A 93 10.06 -10.24 -2.65
N LEU A 94 8.76 -10.37 -2.94
CA LEU A 94 8.29 -10.16 -4.31
C LEU A 94 8.51 -8.70 -4.73
N CYS A 95 8.40 -7.77 -3.78
CA CYS A 95 8.71 -6.37 -4.02
C CYS A 95 10.17 -6.24 -4.49
N GLU A 96 11.13 -6.82 -3.77
CA GLU A 96 12.57 -6.76 -4.03
C GLU A 96 12.89 -7.40 -5.37
N THR A 97 12.19 -8.48 -5.71
CA THR A 97 12.29 -9.16 -7.01
C THR A 97 11.92 -8.22 -8.16
N VAL A 98 10.89 -7.39 -8.01
CA VAL A 98 10.53 -6.39 -9.04
C VAL A 98 11.67 -5.39 -9.28
N SER A 99 12.33 -4.90 -8.23
CA SER A 99 13.50 -4.01 -8.38
C SER A 99 14.72 -4.76 -8.94
N SER A 100 14.89 -6.02 -8.58
CA SER A 100 15.96 -6.90 -9.06
C SER A 100 15.94 -7.06 -10.58
N ILE A 101 14.74 -7.12 -11.20
CA ILE A 101 14.59 -7.16 -12.66
C ILE A 101 15.27 -5.95 -13.32
N PHE A 102 15.08 -4.75 -12.79
CA PHE A 102 15.70 -3.55 -13.35
C PHE A 102 17.22 -3.54 -13.18
N VAL A 103 17.74 -4.08 -12.08
CA VAL A 103 19.19 -4.26 -11.88
C VAL A 103 19.77 -5.21 -12.93
N VAL A 104 19.10 -6.34 -13.21
CA VAL A 104 19.52 -7.28 -14.28
C VAL A 104 19.52 -6.63 -15.65
N LEU A 105 18.56 -5.72 -15.90
CA LEU A 105 18.48 -4.94 -17.14
C LEU A 105 19.51 -3.79 -17.22
N GLY A 106 20.40 -3.65 -16.23
CA GLY A 106 21.47 -2.66 -16.23
C GLY A 106 21.10 -1.27 -15.69
N ALA A 107 19.94 -1.14 -15.03
CA ALA A 107 19.58 0.13 -14.40
C ALA A 107 20.43 0.43 -13.16
N GLU A 108 20.67 1.72 -12.90
CA GLU A 108 21.27 2.17 -11.65
C GLU A 108 20.40 1.78 -10.44
N LEU A 109 21.03 1.43 -9.32
CA LEU A 109 20.36 0.91 -8.13
C LEU A 109 19.26 1.84 -7.61
N LYS A 110 19.53 3.16 -7.57
CA LYS A 110 18.54 4.15 -7.15
C LYS A 110 17.31 4.12 -8.06
N PHE A 111 17.50 4.10 -9.37
CA PHE A 111 16.39 4.05 -10.32
C PHE A 111 15.60 2.73 -10.21
N ALA A 112 16.31 1.60 -10.08
CA ALA A 112 15.72 0.27 -9.91
C ALA A 112 14.83 0.18 -8.64
N CYS A 113 15.15 0.93 -7.59
CA CYS A 113 14.31 1.06 -6.40
C CYS A 113 13.13 2.02 -6.61
N LEU A 114 13.41 3.24 -7.07
CA LEU A 114 12.46 4.34 -7.08
C LEU A 114 11.36 4.20 -8.13
N LEU A 115 11.64 3.63 -9.30
CA LEU A 115 10.64 3.47 -10.35
C LEU A 115 9.48 2.56 -9.88
N PRO A 116 9.72 1.33 -9.39
CA PRO A 116 8.67 0.50 -8.80
C PRO A 116 7.92 1.17 -7.64
N GLN A 117 8.65 1.85 -6.72
CA GLN A 117 8.03 2.53 -5.59
C GLN A 117 7.12 3.70 -6.02
N THR A 118 7.50 4.44 -7.06
CA THR A 118 6.69 5.55 -7.59
C THR A 118 5.40 5.03 -8.21
N LEU A 119 5.48 3.93 -8.99
CA LEU A 119 4.29 3.28 -9.55
C LEU A 119 3.38 2.71 -8.45
N ALA A 120 3.96 2.04 -7.45
CA ALA A 120 3.21 1.55 -6.29
C ALA A 120 2.56 2.69 -5.51
N SER A 121 3.24 3.83 -5.36
CA SER A 121 2.70 5.03 -4.71
C SER A 121 1.48 5.57 -5.45
N PHE A 122 1.53 5.61 -6.79
CA PHE A 122 0.37 6.01 -7.59
C PHE A 122 -0.82 5.06 -7.39
N VAL A 123 -0.59 3.75 -7.45
CA VAL A 123 -1.65 2.74 -7.26
C VAL A 123 -2.22 2.81 -5.84
N LEU A 124 -1.37 2.96 -4.82
CA LEU A 124 -1.79 3.09 -3.43
C LEU A 124 -2.60 4.36 -3.22
N LEU A 125 -2.06 5.52 -3.58
CA LEU A 125 -2.72 6.81 -3.39
C LEU A 125 -4.03 6.86 -4.18
N GLY A 126 -4.03 6.40 -5.43
CA GLY A 126 -5.26 6.30 -6.23
C GLY A 126 -6.27 5.32 -5.63
N GLY A 127 -5.81 4.13 -5.25
CA GLY A 127 -6.62 3.09 -4.63
C GLY A 127 -7.24 3.53 -3.30
N GLY A 128 -6.50 4.29 -2.49
CA GLY A 128 -7.00 4.86 -1.23
C GLY A 128 -8.15 5.84 -1.45
N TRP A 129 -8.04 6.71 -2.47
CA TRP A 129 -9.14 7.60 -2.82
C TRP A 129 -10.35 6.83 -3.36
N LEU A 130 -10.12 5.85 -4.24
CA LEU A 130 -11.19 5.02 -4.82
C LEU A 130 -11.91 4.22 -3.73
N LEU A 131 -11.19 3.66 -2.77
CA LEU A 131 -11.75 2.97 -1.61
C LEU A 131 -12.62 3.93 -0.77
N ALA A 132 -12.11 5.13 -0.45
CA ALA A 132 -12.87 6.12 0.31
C ALA A 132 -14.14 6.55 -0.44
N LYS A 133 -14.05 6.76 -1.75
CA LYS A 133 -15.19 7.08 -2.62
C LYS A 133 -16.21 5.94 -2.66
N GLU A 134 -15.74 4.71 -2.74
CA GLU A 134 -16.58 3.51 -2.77
C GLU A 134 -17.35 3.34 -1.46
N LEU A 135 -16.72 3.59 -0.31
CA LEU A 135 -17.33 3.46 1.01
C LEU A 135 -18.22 4.65 1.40
N LEU A 136 -17.87 5.87 0.99
CA LEU A 136 -18.53 7.11 1.45
C LEU A 136 -19.46 7.75 0.41
N GLY A 137 -19.44 7.28 -0.84
CA GLY A 137 -20.35 7.64 -1.93
C GLY A 137 -20.15 9.01 -2.58
N THR A 138 -19.69 10.02 -1.83
CA THR A 138 -19.54 11.41 -2.32
C THR A 138 -18.08 11.84 -2.40
N ASN A 139 -17.75 12.74 -3.34
CA ASN A 139 -16.38 13.24 -3.53
C ASN A 139 -15.89 14.03 -2.31
N ALA A 140 -16.76 14.83 -1.69
CA ALA A 140 -16.40 15.60 -0.51
C ALA A 140 -15.99 14.70 0.66
N LYS A 141 -16.77 13.65 0.96
CA LYS A 141 -16.44 12.70 2.03
C LYS A 141 -15.18 11.90 1.70
N ALA A 142 -15.01 11.49 0.44
CA ALA A 142 -13.81 10.79 -0.01
C ALA A 142 -12.56 11.66 0.17
N ASN A 143 -12.59 12.90 -0.30
CA ASN A 143 -11.47 13.85 -0.16
C ASN A 143 -11.13 14.11 1.30
N LEU A 144 -12.14 14.32 2.16
CA LEU A 144 -11.91 14.54 3.58
C LEU A 144 -11.25 13.32 4.24
N ALA A 145 -11.80 12.12 4.03
CA ALA A 145 -11.24 10.89 4.58
C ALA A 145 -9.82 10.63 4.06
N TYR A 146 -9.58 10.90 2.78
CA TYR A 146 -8.29 10.77 2.14
C TYR A 146 -7.21 11.65 2.80
N TRP A 147 -7.49 12.94 2.96
CA TRP A 147 -6.55 13.88 3.59
C TRP A 147 -6.35 13.57 5.07
N LEU A 148 -7.41 13.25 5.81
CA LEU A 148 -7.29 12.84 7.21
C LEU A 148 -6.41 11.61 7.36
N PHE A 149 -6.61 10.59 6.53
CA PHE A 149 -5.82 9.38 6.58
C PHE A 149 -4.34 9.65 6.25
N PHE A 150 -4.05 10.17 5.06
CA PHE A 150 -2.66 10.27 4.58
C PHE A 150 -1.82 11.36 5.26
N MET A 151 -2.43 12.42 5.79
CA MET A 151 -1.70 13.44 6.54
C MET A 151 -1.47 13.07 8.01
N GLY A 152 -1.93 11.89 8.44
CA GLY A 152 -1.85 11.47 9.83
C GLY A 152 -2.79 12.30 10.72
N SER A 153 -4.10 12.10 10.57
CA SER A 153 -5.08 12.83 11.38
C SER A 153 -4.93 12.52 12.87
N GLY A 154 -4.80 13.58 13.67
CA GLY A 154 -4.83 13.55 15.12
C GLY A 154 -4.93 14.99 15.67
N PHE A 155 -5.26 15.14 16.95
CA PHE A 155 -5.37 16.46 17.59
C PHE A 155 -4.04 16.98 18.14
N GLY A 156 -2.91 16.35 17.81
CA GLY A 156 -1.60 16.73 18.37
C GLY A 156 -1.11 18.11 17.96
N PHE A 157 -1.66 18.70 16.90
CA PHE A 157 -1.36 20.09 16.51
C PHE A 157 -1.71 21.11 17.61
N VAL A 158 -2.64 20.79 18.53
CA VAL A 158 -3.05 21.68 19.62
C VAL A 158 -1.88 22.07 20.52
N TYR A 159 -0.92 21.18 20.73
CA TYR A 159 0.29 21.44 21.53
C TYR A 159 1.21 22.51 20.93
N PHE A 160 1.03 22.83 19.64
CA PHE A 160 1.83 23.80 18.90
C PHE A 160 1.07 25.11 18.61
N LEU A 161 -0.22 25.20 18.97
CA LEU A 161 -1.05 26.39 18.74
C LEU A 161 -1.06 27.37 19.93
N GLY A 162 -0.65 26.93 21.12
CA GLY A 162 -0.56 27.79 22.30
C GLY A 162 0.76 28.54 22.41
N GLY A 163 0.74 29.69 23.08
CA GLY A 163 1.95 30.42 23.48
C GLY A 163 2.52 31.34 22.40
N ASP A 164 3.85 31.33 22.28
CA ASP A 164 4.60 32.22 21.40
C ASP A 164 4.77 31.66 19.98
N LYS A 165 5.17 32.52 19.04
CA LYS A 165 5.44 32.12 17.65
C LYS A 165 6.48 31.00 17.56
N LYS A 166 7.42 30.93 18.51
CA LYS A 166 8.47 29.90 18.53
C LYS A 166 7.85 28.51 18.71
N ASN A 167 6.82 28.37 19.56
CA ASN A 167 6.16 27.10 19.76
C ASN A 167 5.57 26.53 18.46
N PHE A 168 4.91 27.37 17.65
CA PHE A 168 4.38 26.94 16.35
C PHE A 168 5.48 26.57 15.36
N THR A 169 6.57 27.34 15.29
CA THR A 169 7.65 27.09 14.33
C THR A 169 8.39 25.78 14.55
N ARG A 170 8.35 25.22 15.77
CA ARG A 170 8.98 23.94 16.11
C ARG A 170 8.49 22.78 15.23
N ILE A 171 7.24 22.81 14.76
CA ILE A 171 6.72 21.80 13.81
C ILE A 171 7.63 21.64 12.58
N PHE A 172 8.30 22.71 12.16
CA PHE A 172 9.14 22.74 10.96
C PHE A 172 10.64 22.61 11.25
N THR A 173 11.07 22.94 12.47
CA THR A 173 12.49 23.09 12.81
C THR A 173 13.00 22.08 13.82
N SER A 174 12.12 21.56 14.68
CA SER A 174 12.51 20.65 15.76
C SER A 174 12.61 19.22 15.27
N PHE A 175 13.55 18.49 15.86
CA PHE A 175 13.72 17.06 15.61
C PHE A 175 12.66 16.26 16.37
N TYR A 176 11.84 15.48 15.65
CA TYR A 176 10.78 14.63 16.22
C TYR A 176 9.69 15.34 17.04
N GLU A 177 9.43 16.62 16.74
CA GLU A 177 8.29 17.34 17.29
C GLU A 177 7.32 17.69 16.17
N THR A 178 6.37 16.79 15.93
CA THR A 178 5.35 16.97 14.90
C THR A 178 3.96 16.77 15.51
N PRO A 179 2.90 17.32 14.90
CA PRO A 179 1.52 17.08 15.30
C PRO A 179 1.10 15.61 15.37
N THR A 180 1.83 14.72 14.69
CA THR A 180 1.55 13.29 14.63
C THR A 180 2.52 12.48 15.48
N ASN A 181 3.72 12.98 15.74
CA ASN A 181 4.74 12.32 16.55
C ASN A 181 5.38 13.34 17.50
N TYR A 182 4.98 13.30 18.77
CA TYR A 182 5.49 14.13 19.86
C TYR A 182 5.52 13.31 21.15
N VAL A 183 6.68 12.68 21.40
CA VAL A 183 6.86 11.64 22.42
C VAL A 183 6.65 12.15 23.84
N GLN A 184 7.02 13.40 24.11
CA GLN A 184 6.90 14.06 25.41
C GLN A 184 5.45 14.10 25.90
N GLU A 185 4.51 14.28 24.96
CA GLU A 185 3.07 14.31 25.23
C GLU A 185 2.39 12.99 24.84
N ASN A 186 3.18 11.93 24.65
CA ASN A 186 2.71 10.60 24.24
C ASN A 186 1.88 10.59 22.94
N ILE A 187 2.13 11.55 22.03
CA ILE A 187 1.55 11.55 20.70
C ILE A 187 2.39 10.63 19.82
N ARG A 188 1.85 9.48 19.46
CA ARG A 188 2.52 8.45 18.63
C ARG A 188 1.62 8.01 17.48
N TRP A 189 1.16 8.98 16.70
CA TRP A 189 0.41 8.76 15.48
C TRP A 189 1.36 8.65 14.29
N VAL A 190 1.45 7.44 13.75
CA VAL A 190 2.28 7.14 12.60
C VAL A 190 1.68 7.82 11.36
N ASN A 191 2.41 8.73 10.73
CA ASN A 191 1.99 9.34 9.49
C ASN A 191 2.16 8.33 8.33
N PRO A 192 1.10 8.00 7.57
CA PRO A 192 1.21 6.97 6.55
C PRO A 192 2.27 7.23 5.48
N ILE A 193 2.53 8.48 5.10
CA ILE A 193 3.51 8.79 4.05
C ILE A 193 4.94 8.65 4.58
N VAL A 194 5.28 9.43 5.61
CA VAL A 194 6.68 9.60 6.03
C VAL A 194 7.18 8.48 6.94
N ASP A 195 6.29 7.85 7.70
CA ASP A 195 6.66 6.78 8.65
C ASP A 195 6.41 5.38 8.06
N MET A 196 5.49 5.22 7.10
CA MET A 196 5.18 3.91 6.50
C MET A 196 5.59 3.84 5.02
N MET A 197 5.03 4.66 4.13
CA MET A 197 5.15 4.45 2.68
C MET A 197 6.55 4.72 2.13
N VAL A 198 7.19 5.81 2.57
CA VAL A 198 8.57 6.15 2.16
C VAL A 198 9.58 5.15 2.73
N PRO A 199 9.58 4.83 4.05
CA PRO A 199 10.59 3.94 4.63
C PRO A 199 10.30 2.45 4.50
N GLN A 200 9.03 2.03 4.58
CA GLN A 200 8.66 0.61 4.55
C GLN A 200 8.18 0.21 3.16
N ARG A 201 9.14 -0.26 2.36
CA ARG A 201 8.89 -0.67 0.99
C ARG A 201 7.85 -1.79 0.88
N ALA A 202 7.90 -2.81 1.74
CA ALA A 202 6.90 -3.87 1.74
C ALA A 202 5.47 -3.33 2.02
N THR A 203 5.33 -2.41 2.96
CA THR A 203 4.05 -1.76 3.29
C THR A 203 3.49 -0.98 2.10
N LEU A 204 4.32 -0.20 1.40
CA LEU A 204 3.92 0.54 0.19
C LEU A 204 3.33 -0.37 -0.90
N PHE A 205 4.01 -1.46 -1.24
CA PHE A 205 3.50 -2.40 -2.25
C PHE A 205 2.29 -3.20 -1.72
N GLY A 206 2.32 -3.59 -0.45
CA GLY A 206 1.23 -4.27 0.21
C GLY A 206 -0.06 -3.46 0.19
N TRP A 207 0.03 -2.17 0.48
CA TRP A 207 -1.13 -1.26 0.49
C TRP A 207 -1.62 -0.91 -0.91
N ALA A 208 -0.73 -0.84 -1.91
CA ALA A 208 -1.13 -0.71 -3.31
C ALA A 208 -2.08 -1.84 -3.74
N LEU A 209 -1.77 -3.08 -3.34
CA LEU A 209 -2.66 -4.23 -3.56
C LEU A 209 -3.86 -4.21 -2.62
N LEU A 210 -3.67 -3.91 -1.34
CA LEU A 210 -4.72 -3.97 -0.32
C LEU A 210 -5.85 -2.99 -0.64
N PHE A 211 -5.57 -1.72 -0.93
CA PHE A 211 -6.64 -0.76 -1.23
C PHE A 211 -7.40 -1.11 -2.51
N SER A 212 -6.70 -1.63 -3.52
CA SER A 212 -7.33 -2.17 -4.72
C SER A 212 -8.25 -3.35 -4.38
N ALA A 213 -7.78 -4.31 -3.58
CA ALA A 213 -8.57 -5.46 -3.15
C ALA A 213 -9.76 -5.05 -2.26
N LEU A 214 -9.58 -4.13 -1.32
CA LEU A 214 -10.65 -3.63 -0.45
C LEU A 214 -11.72 -2.89 -1.24
N THR A 215 -11.35 -2.16 -2.29
CA THR A 215 -12.31 -1.50 -3.18
C THR A 215 -13.17 -2.53 -3.91
N LEU A 216 -12.54 -3.58 -4.45
CA LEU A 216 -13.25 -4.69 -5.08
C LEU A 216 -14.10 -5.47 -4.06
N LEU A 217 -13.60 -5.64 -2.83
CA LEU A 217 -14.29 -6.36 -1.75
C LEU A 217 -15.52 -5.59 -1.29
N ALA A 218 -15.43 -4.28 -1.17
CA ALA A 218 -16.58 -3.43 -0.86
C ALA A 218 -17.68 -3.57 -1.91
N ARG A 219 -17.34 -3.53 -3.20
CA ARG A 219 -18.31 -3.77 -4.30
C ARG A 219 -18.88 -5.18 -4.26
N PHE A 220 -18.02 -6.18 -4.11
CA PHE A 220 -18.40 -7.58 -4.04
C PHE A 220 -19.36 -7.88 -2.87
N ALA A 221 -19.05 -7.39 -1.67
CA ALA A 221 -19.74 -7.75 -0.43
C ALA A 221 -20.86 -6.78 -0.01
N LEU A 222 -20.69 -5.49 -0.26
CA LEU A 222 -21.64 -4.45 0.15
C LEU A 222 -22.62 -4.09 -0.98
N LYS A 223 -22.16 -4.09 -2.24
CA LYS A 223 -23.00 -3.86 -3.44
C LYS A 223 -23.44 -5.15 -4.14
N GLU A 224 -23.07 -6.31 -3.60
CA GLU A 224 -23.46 -7.64 -4.10
C GLU A 224 -23.01 -7.94 -5.53
N GLU A 225 -21.94 -7.29 -5.99
CA GLU A 225 -21.33 -7.53 -7.30
C GLU A 225 -20.48 -8.82 -7.28
N THR A 226 -21.13 -9.95 -7.07
CA THR A 226 -20.46 -11.22 -6.79
C THR A 226 -19.54 -11.71 -7.91
N SER A 227 -19.75 -11.26 -9.14
CA SER A 227 -18.88 -11.57 -10.29
C SER A 227 -17.43 -11.08 -10.13
N LEU A 228 -17.18 -10.11 -9.23
CA LEU A 228 -15.86 -9.55 -8.96
C LEU A 228 -14.92 -10.50 -8.20
N TRP A 229 -15.39 -11.66 -7.73
CA TRP A 229 -14.58 -12.64 -7.00
C TRP A 229 -13.31 -13.06 -7.75
N LYS A 230 -13.35 -13.10 -9.09
CA LYS A 230 -12.18 -13.41 -9.92
C LYS A 230 -11.14 -12.28 -9.92
N ALA A 231 -11.61 -11.04 -10.01
CA ALA A 231 -10.72 -9.88 -9.94
C ALA A 231 -10.10 -9.75 -8.54
N LEU A 232 -10.89 -10.01 -7.50
CA LEU A 232 -10.41 -10.10 -6.12
C LEU A 232 -9.30 -11.13 -5.98
N PHE A 233 -9.53 -12.35 -6.49
CA PHE A 233 -8.52 -13.41 -6.50
C PHE A 233 -7.23 -12.95 -7.19
N VAL A 234 -7.31 -12.39 -8.40
CA VAL A 234 -6.11 -11.95 -9.15
C VAL A 234 -5.29 -10.92 -8.38
N VAL A 235 -5.95 -9.91 -7.78
CA VAL A 235 -5.26 -8.87 -7.01
C VAL A 235 -4.70 -9.42 -5.69
N SER A 236 -5.35 -10.43 -5.09
CA SER A 236 -4.92 -10.99 -3.80
C SER A 236 -3.79 -12.02 -3.93
N ILE A 237 -3.62 -12.69 -5.08
CA ILE A 237 -2.60 -13.74 -5.31
C ILE A 237 -1.21 -13.39 -4.76
N PRO A 238 -0.60 -12.22 -5.08
CA PRO A 238 0.77 -11.95 -4.67
C PRO A 238 0.90 -11.46 -3.22
N MET A 239 -0.20 -11.16 -2.52
CA MET A 239 -0.15 -10.46 -1.23
C MET A 239 0.72 -11.12 -0.16
N PRO A 240 0.73 -12.45 0.06
CA PRO A 240 1.60 -13.04 1.10
C PRO A 240 3.08 -12.82 0.83
N LEU A 241 3.51 -12.86 -0.44
CA LEU A 241 4.90 -12.64 -0.84
C LEU A 241 5.26 -11.16 -1.04
N VAL A 242 4.27 -10.27 -1.04
CA VAL A 242 4.44 -8.81 -1.08
C VAL A 242 4.44 -8.23 0.34
N HIS A 243 3.42 -8.56 1.12
CA HIS A 243 3.20 -8.05 2.48
C HIS A 243 2.16 -8.89 3.24
N THR A 244 2.65 -9.80 4.10
CA THR A 244 1.82 -10.73 4.90
C THR A 244 0.77 -10.04 5.77
N HIS A 245 1.07 -8.87 6.35
CA HIS A 245 0.09 -8.14 7.16
C HIS A 245 -1.09 -7.60 6.35
N SER A 246 -0.87 -7.20 5.09
CA SER A 246 -1.96 -6.84 4.19
C SER A 246 -2.81 -8.05 3.83
N ALA A 247 -2.18 -9.22 3.60
CA ALA A 247 -2.88 -10.47 3.35
C ALA A 247 -3.79 -10.86 4.54
N LEU A 248 -3.26 -10.80 5.77
CA LEU A 248 -4.02 -11.06 7.00
C LEU A 248 -5.18 -10.06 7.17
N SER A 249 -4.92 -8.77 6.94
CA SER A 249 -5.94 -7.73 7.02
C SER A 249 -7.11 -7.99 6.06
N LEU A 250 -6.81 -8.41 4.83
CA LEU A 250 -7.83 -8.80 3.85
C LEU A 250 -8.65 -9.99 4.33
N VAL A 251 -8.02 -11.01 4.91
CA VAL A 251 -8.72 -12.19 5.48
C VAL A 251 -9.66 -11.78 6.61
N MET A 252 -9.19 -10.97 7.56
CA MET A 252 -9.99 -10.53 8.71
C MET A 252 -11.23 -9.73 8.27
N ILE A 253 -11.05 -8.76 7.38
CA ILE A 253 -12.17 -7.96 6.86
C ILE A 253 -13.13 -8.85 6.06
N SER A 254 -12.62 -9.77 5.26
CA SER A 254 -13.43 -10.72 4.49
C SER A 254 -14.23 -11.65 5.38
N ALA A 255 -13.67 -12.11 6.50
CA ALA A 255 -14.38 -12.96 7.44
C ALA A 255 -15.60 -12.24 8.04
N VAL A 256 -15.44 -10.98 8.46
CA VAL A 256 -16.55 -10.16 8.98
C VAL A 256 -17.64 -9.97 7.92
N LEU A 257 -17.25 -9.63 6.69
CA LEU A 257 -18.20 -9.42 5.60
C LEU A 257 -18.88 -10.72 5.13
N PHE A 258 -18.17 -11.84 5.18
CA PHE A 258 -18.72 -13.17 4.93
C PHE A 258 -19.75 -13.54 5.99
N LEU A 259 -19.44 -13.34 7.28
CA LEU A 259 -20.39 -13.58 8.38
C LEU A 259 -21.66 -12.75 8.20
N ARG A 260 -21.52 -11.46 7.87
CA ARG A 260 -22.67 -10.62 7.50
C ARG A 260 -23.47 -11.23 6.35
N ALA A 261 -22.81 -11.67 5.27
CA ALA A 261 -23.49 -12.29 4.13
C ALA A 261 -24.19 -13.59 4.52
N ALA A 262 -23.55 -14.46 5.30
CA ALA A 262 -24.11 -15.73 5.76
C ALA A 262 -25.35 -15.53 6.65
N LEU A 263 -25.34 -14.51 7.52
CA LEU A 263 -26.47 -14.19 8.40
C LEU A 263 -27.63 -13.50 7.69
N THR A 264 -27.38 -12.80 6.58
CA THR A 264 -28.41 -12.01 5.87
C THR A 264 -29.01 -12.74 4.67
N LYS A 265 -28.29 -13.68 4.06
CA LYS A 265 -28.74 -14.38 2.85
C LYS A 265 -29.58 -15.60 3.21
N LYS A 266 -30.83 -15.63 2.71
CA LYS A 266 -31.73 -16.80 2.83
C LYS A 266 -31.31 -17.98 1.93
N ASN A 267 -30.62 -17.70 0.82
CA ASN A 267 -30.17 -18.72 -0.13
C ASN A 267 -28.66 -18.93 0.00
N LEU A 268 -28.25 -20.11 0.45
CA LEU A 268 -26.84 -20.49 0.60
C LEU A 268 -26.06 -20.51 -0.72
N CYS A 269 -26.73 -20.68 -1.87
CA CYS A 269 -26.07 -20.60 -3.18
C CYS A 269 -25.48 -19.22 -3.45
N ALA A 270 -25.98 -18.16 -2.80
CA ALA A 270 -25.43 -16.81 -2.90
C ALA A 270 -24.02 -16.70 -2.28
N LEU A 271 -23.64 -17.66 -1.42
CA LEU A 271 -22.30 -17.73 -0.82
C LEU A 271 -21.27 -18.46 -1.69
N ARG A 272 -21.69 -19.14 -2.76
CA ARG A 272 -20.78 -19.87 -3.65
C ARG A 272 -19.58 -19.03 -4.13
N PRO A 273 -19.74 -17.76 -4.56
CA PRO A 273 -18.61 -16.92 -4.96
C PRO A 273 -17.60 -16.67 -3.84
N TRP A 274 -18.05 -16.57 -2.58
CA TRP A 274 -17.16 -16.44 -1.41
C TRP A 274 -16.29 -17.69 -1.25
N PHE A 275 -16.89 -18.88 -1.32
CA PHE A 275 -16.16 -20.13 -1.21
C PHE A 275 -15.21 -20.34 -2.40
N CYS A 276 -15.63 -20.03 -3.63
CA CYS A 276 -14.75 -20.11 -4.80
C CYS A 276 -13.52 -19.21 -4.61
N TRP A 277 -13.72 -17.97 -4.17
CA TRP A 277 -12.61 -17.05 -3.92
C TRP A 277 -11.70 -17.54 -2.79
N ALA A 278 -12.28 -17.96 -1.65
CA ALA A 278 -11.52 -18.42 -0.50
C ALA A 278 -10.68 -19.67 -0.83
N ILE A 279 -11.27 -20.65 -1.53
CA ILE A 279 -10.58 -21.89 -1.93
C ILE A 279 -9.46 -21.56 -2.93
N CYS A 280 -9.74 -20.80 -4.00
CA CYS A 280 -8.72 -20.41 -4.97
C CYS A 280 -7.57 -19.64 -4.32
N THR A 281 -7.88 -18.68 -3.44
CA THR A 281 -6.87 -17.91 -2.71
C THR A 281 -6.07 -18.81 -1.77
N GLY A 282 -6.73 -19.67 -1.00
CA GLY A 282 -6.09 -20.60 -0.07
C GLY A 282 -5.13 -21.59 -0.77
N MET A 283 -5.52 -22.13 -1.93
CA MET A 283 -4.65 -23.02 -2.72
C MET A 283 -3.34 -22.36 -3.15
N VAL A 284 -3.33 -21.04 -3.34
CA VAL A 284 -2.14 -20.28 -3.73
C VAL A 284 -1.37 -19.77 -2.51
N TRP A 285 -2.09 -19.26 -1.50
CA TRP A 285 -1.48 -18.64 -0.32
C TRP A 285 -0.86 -19.66 0.63
N LEU A 286 -1.46 -20.84 0.83
CA LEU A 286 -0.92 -21.82 1.77
C LEU A 286 0.50 -22.29 1.38
N PRO A 287 0.79 -22.63 0.10
CA PRO A 287 2.16 -22.90 -0.33
C PRO A 287 3.11 -21.72 -0.16
N GLN A 288 2.66 -20.49 -0.39
CA GLN A 288 3.49 -19.29 -0.19
C GLN A 288 3.83 -19.10 1.29
N LEU A 289 2.85 -19.21 2.18
CA LEU A 289 3.05 -19.01 3.61
C LEU A 289 3.89 -20.12 4.23
N PHE A 290 3.50 -21.39 4.09
CA PHE A 290 4.16 -22.51 4.76
C PHE A 290 5.35 -23.10 3.98
N GLY A 291 5.46 -22.79 2.69
CA GLY A 291 6.59 -23.19 1.85
C GLY A 291 7.71 -22.17 1.81
N VAL A 292 7.43 -20.90 2.14
CA VAL A 292 8.38 -19.80 1.92
C VAL A 292 8.50 -18.86 3.11
N ILE A 293 7.39 -18.32 3.64
CA ILE A 293 7.43 -17.28 4.67
C ILE A 293 7.67 -17.85 6.07
N PHE A 294 7.08 -19.01 6.40
CA PHE A 294 7.15 -19.63 7.73
C PHE A 294 8.16 -20.79 7.80
N ARG A 295 9.12 -20.84 6.88
CA ARG A 295 10.24 -21.78 6.88
C ARG A 295 11.52 -21.08 7.27
#